data_AF-A0A7X9ED39-F1
#
_entry.id   AF-A0A7X9ED39-F1
#
_cell.length_a   1.000
_cell.length_b   1.000
_cell.length_c   1.000
_cell.angle_alpha   90.00
_cell.angle_beta   90.00
_cell.angle_gamma   90.00
#
_symmetry.space_group_name_H-M   'P 1'
#
loop_
_entity.id
_entity.type
_entity.pdbx_description
1 polymer ?
#
loop_
_entity_poly.entity_id
_entity_poly.type
_entity_poly.pdbx_seq_one_letter_code
_entity_poly.pdbx_strand_id
1 'polypeptide(L)' 'LPEDYDFEAHKELVPMQPGDVEVTYADVDELVRDFGFKPSTPLRDGLDLCQYSRHK' A
#
# COMPACT_ATOMS: atom_id res chain seq x y z
N LEU A 1 0.19 12.51 4.31
CA LEU A 1 -0.82 13.16 3.43
C LEU A 1 -1.57 14.23 4.21
N PRO A 2 -1.92 15.40 3.62
CA PRO A 2 -2.80 16.38 4.27
C PRO A 2 -4.15 15.72 4.64
N GLU A 3 -4.73 16.10 5.78
CA GLU A 3 -6.03 15.55 6.22
C GLU A 3 -7.18 15.92 5.25
N ASP A 4 -7.00 16.98 4.47
CA ASP A 4 -7.93 17.55 3.51
C ASP A 4 -7.65 17.14 2.06
N TYR A 5 -6.87 16.09 1.83
CA TYR A 5 -6.54 15.63 0.49
C TYR A 5 -7.77 15.11 -0.27
N ASP A 6 -8.14 15.81 -1.35
CA ASP A 6 -9.26 15.43 -2.22
C ASP A 6 -8.85 14.32 -3.19
N PHE A 7 -9.24 13.09 -2.87
CA PHE A 7 -9.00 11.92 -3.70
C PHE A 7 -9.76 11.95 -5.03
N GLU A 8 -10.92 12.59 -5.11
CA GLU A 8 -11.72 12.59 -6.33
C GLU A 8 -11.18 13.58 -7.36
N ALA A 9 -10.70 14.75 -6.90
CA ALA A 9 -10.09 15.75 -7.77
C ALA A 9 -8.80 15.27 -8.46
N HIS A 10 -8.15 14.22 -7.94
CA HIS A 10 -6.86 13.72 -8.43
C HIS A 10 -6.93 12.32 -9.04
N LYS A 11 -8.12 11.77 -9.30
CA LYS A 11 -8.29 10.46 -9.95
C LYS A 11 -8.52 10.61 -11.45
N GLU A 12 -7.70 9.92 -12.24
CA GLU A 12 -7.95 9.64 -13.65
C GLU A 12 -8.15 8.13 -13.81
N LEU A 13 -9.32 7.71 -14.31
CA LEU A 13 -9.61 6.30 -14.50
C LEU A 13 -9.04 5.82 -15.84
N VAL A 14 -8.03 4.96 -15.77
CA VAL A 14 -7.40 4.29 -16.91
C VAL A 14 -7.79 2.80 -16.91
N PRO A 15 -7.76 2.11 -18.07
CA PRO A 15 -8.00 0.67 -18.10
C PRO A 15 -6.93 -0.08 -17.29
N MET A 16 -7.33 -1.22 -16.71
CA MET A 16 -6.41 -2.11 -16.00
C MET A 16 -5.25 -2.52 -16.90
N GLN A 17 -4.05 -2.56 -16.32
CA GLN A 17 -2.88 -3.01 -17.06
C GLN A 17 -2.97 -4.53 -17.31
N PRO A 18 -2.41 -5.04 -18.41
CA PRO A 18 -2.35 -6.47 -18.65
C PRO A 18 -1.46 -7.14 -17.59
N GLY A 19 -2.08 -7.94 -16.73
CA GLY A 19 -1.42 -8.60 -15.58
C GLY A 19 -1.91 -8.11 -14.22
N ASP A 20 -2.68 -7.02 -14.17
CA ASP A 20 -3.38 -6.62 -12.96
C ASP A 20 -4.46 -7.64 -12.60
N VAL A 21 -4.63 -7.81 -11.29
CA VAL A 21 -5.62 -8.70 -10.67
C VAL A 21 -6.49 -7.85 -9.76
N GLU A 22 -7.81 -8.03 -9.85
CA GLU A 22 -8.77 -7.14 -9.16
C GLU A 22 -8.55 -7.08 -7.65
N VAL A 23 -8.23 -8.22 -7.03
CA VAL A 23 -7.96 -8.32 -5.60
C VAL A 23 -6.97 -9.46 -5.35
N THR A 24 -6.01 -9.23 -4.45
CA THR A 24 -5.12 -10.27 -3.94
C THR A 24 -4.93 -10.18 -2.44
N TYR A 25 -4.66 -11.33 -1.83
CA TYR A 25 -4.36 -11.47 -0.42
C TYR A 25 -3.21 -12.46 -0.25
N ALA A 26 -2.34 -12.20 0.72
CA ALA A 26 -1.28 -13.11 1.10
C ALA A 26 -1.73 -13.92 2.32
N ASP A 27 -1.76 -15.24 2.18
CA ASP A 27 -1.78 -16.15 3.33
C ASP A 27 -0.37 -16.18 3.93
N VAL A 28 -0.27 -15.83 5.22
CA VAL A 28 1.00 -15.71 5.95
C VAL A 28 1.04 -16.60 7.19
N ASP A 29 0.10 -17.55 7.33
CA ASP A 29 -0.02 -18.37 8.54
C ASP A 29 1.25 -19.19 8.81
N GLU A 30 1.89 -19.73 7.76
CA GLU A 30 3.17 -20.44 7.87
C GLU A 30 4.31 -19.52 8.32
N LEU A 31 4.38 -18.30 7.77
CA LEU A 31 5.40 -17.31 8.13
C LEU A 31 5.25 -16.84 9.58
N VAL A 32 4.01 -16.66 10.03
CA VAL A 32 3.69 -16.31 11.42
C VAL A 32 4.13 -17.43 12.35
N ARG A 33 3.83 -18.70 12.02
CA ARG A 33 4.16 -19.85 12.87
C ARG A 33 5.67 -20.12 12.95
N ASP A 34 6.34 -20.14 11.82
CA ASP A 34 7.71 -20.66 11.73
C ASP A 34 8.75 -19.57 12.00
N PHE A 35 8.41 -18.29 11.75
CA PHE A 35 9.34 -17.16 11.87
C PHE A 35 8.83 -16.03 12.77
N GLY A 36 7.60 -16.12 13.31
CA GLY A 36 7.00 -15.04 14.09
C GLY A 36 6.75 -13.78 13.27
N PHE A 37 6.63 -13.92 11.94
CA PHE A 37 6.52 -12.78 11.03
C PHE A 37 5.23 -12.01 11.28
N LYS A 38 5.34 -10.74 11.67
CA LYS A 38 4.20 -9.85 11.91
C LYS A 38 4.56 -8.42 11.49
N PRO A 39 4.24 -8.00 10.25
CA PRO A 39 4.46 -6.61 9.85
C PRO A 39 3.62 -5.70 10.73
N SER A 40 4.27 -4.69 11.33
CA SER A 40 3.65 -3.78 12.29
C SER A 40 3.52 -2.35 11.78
N THR A 41 4.10 -2.03 10.63
CA THR A 41 4.05 -0.68 10.05
C THR A 41 2.64 -0.34 9.58
N PRO A 42 2.02 0.72 10.13
CA PRO A 42 0.74 1.21 9.63
C PRO A 42 0.85 1.71 8.18
N LEU A 43 -0.24 1.61 7.43
CA LEU A 43 -0.26 2.07 6.03
C LEU A 43 0.08 3.56 5.89
N ARG A 44 -0.41 4.42 6.80
CA ARG A 44 -0.16 5.87 6.78
C ARG A 44 1.33 6.17 6.90
N ASP A 45 1.98 5.58 7.90
CA ASP A 45 3.41 5.75 8.17
C ASP A 45 4.24 5.25 6.98
N GLY A 46 3.85 4.12 6.36
CA GLY A 46 4.49 3.61 5.15
C GLY A 46 4.35 4.55 3.94
N LEU A 47 3.18 5.15 3.73
CA LEU A 47 2.94 6.09 2.64
C LEU A 47 3.75 7.39 2.83
N ASP A 48 3.84 7.90 4.05
CA ASP A 48 4.63 9.09 4.36
C ASP A 48 6.15 8.84 4.16
N LEU A 49 6.64 7.64 4.51
CA LEU A 49 8.03 7.23 4.22
C LEU A 49 8.34 7.19 2.71
N CYS A 50 7.43 6.65 1.88
CA CYS A 50 7.60 6.67 0.43
C CYS A 50 7.68 8.09 -0.14
N GLN A 51 6.94 9.05 0.42
CA GLN A 51 7.00 10.45 0.01
C GLN A 51 8.35 11.08 0.35
N TYR A 52 8.91 10.78 1.52
CA TYR A 52 10.23 11.26 1.92
C TYR A 52 11.33 10.85 0.93
N SER A 53 11.31 9.60 0.47
CA SER A 53 12.28 9.07 -0.50
C SER A 53 12.17 9.66 -1.91
N ARG A 54 11.06 10.33 -2.27
CA ARG A 54 10.90 11.05 -3.54
C ARG A 54 11.40 12.50 -3.50
N HIS A 55 11.53 13.09 -2.31
CA HIS A 55 11.90 14.49 -2.12
C HIS A 55 13.36 14.68 -1.67
N LYS A 56 14.12 13.59 -1.55
CA LYS A 56 15.58 13.59 -1.50
C LYS A 56 16.14 13.22 -2.87
#